data_AF-A0A353V2B3-F1
#
_entry.id   AF-A0A353V2B3-F1
#
_cell.length_a   1.000
_cell.length_b   1.000
_cell.length_c   1.000
_cell.angle_alpha   90.00
_cell.angle_beta   90.00
_cell.angle_gamma   90.00
#
_symmetry.space_group_name_H-M   'P 1'
#
loop_
_entity.id
_entity.type
_entity.pdbx_description
1 polymer ?
#
loop_
_entity_poly.entity_id
_entity_poly.type
_entity_poly.pdbx_seq_one_letter_code
_entity_poly.pdbx_strand_id
1 'polypeptide(L)' 'MPAGTDPFAPANAVVFGVGPVTDTTVPGNSRACVVTKSPLTGLFFDSTFGGRFPATLKRTGFDAVVLTGRAAAP' A
#
# COMPACT_ATOMS: atom_id res chain seq x y z
N MET A 1 -1.91 -1.75 13.78
CA MET A 1 -1.14 -0.73 14.52
C MET A 1 -1.97 -0.30 15.72
N PRO A 2 -1.39 -0.07 16.91
CA PRO A 2 -2.13 0.39 18.09
C PRO A 2 -2.88 1.71 17.82
N ALA A 3 -4.01 1.91 18.50
CA ALA A 3 -4.69 3.21 18.50
C ALA A 3 -3.74 4.31 19.00
N GLY A 4 -3.81 5.50 18.40
CA GLY A 4 -2.94 6.62 18.77
C GLY A 4 -1.49 6.56 18.25
N THR A 5 -1.10 5.53 17.46
CA THR A 5 0.24 5.44 16.84
C THR A 5 0.60 6.73 16.11
N ASP A 6 1.75 7.34 16.41
CA ASP A 6 2.24 8.51 15.66
C ASP A 6 2.53 8.15 14.19
N PRO A 7 2.15 8.99 13.19
CA PRO A 7 2.34 8.68 11.77
C PRO A 7 3.80 8.45 11.35
N PHE A 8 4.79 8.98 12.09
CA PHE A 8 6.21 8.77 11.81
C PHE A 8 6.84 7.67 12.68
N ALA A 9 6.08 7.05 13.58
CA ALA A 9 6.58 5.94 14.38
C ALA A 9 6.86 4.69 13.51
N PRO A 10 7.89 3.89 13.82
CA PRO A 10 8.17 2.62 13.12
C PRO A 10 7.00 1.61 13.14
N ALA A 11 6.04 1.79 14.04
CA ALA A 11 4.83 0.98 14.13
C ALA A 11 3.75 1.37 13.09
N ASN A 12 3.87 2.54 12.43
CA ASN A 12 2.99 2.92 11.34
C ASN A 12 3.35 2.09 10.10
N ALA A 13 2.41 1.29 9.60
CA ALA A 13 2.63 0.49 8.41
C ALA A 13 2.27 1.28 7.14
N VAL A 14 3.05 1.07 6.09
CA VAL A 14 2.73 1.52 4.72
C VAL A 14 2.46 0.28 3.89
N VAL A 15 1.22 0.15 3.40
CA VAL A 15 0.75 -1.04 2.70
C VAL A 15 0.53 -0.71 1.23
N PHE A 16 1.20 -1.44 0.34
CA PHE A 16 0.90 -1.45 -1.09
C PHE A 16 0.05 -2.69 -1.36
N GLY A 17 -1.15 -2.50 -1.91
CA GLY A 17 -2.08 -3.61 -2.19
C GLY A 17 -2.66 -3.55 -3.59
N VAL A 18 -2.99 -4.73 -4.13
CA VAL A 18 -3.74 -4.92 -5.38
C VAL A 18 -5.06 -5.64 -5.12
N GLY A 19 -6.01 -5.51 -6.04
CA GLY A 19 -7.31 -6.14 -5.94
C GLY A 19 -7.38 -7.51 -6.61
N PRO A 20 -8.47 -8.26 -6.40
CA PRO A 20 -8.66 -9.58 -7.01
C PRO A 20 -8.79 -9.52 -8.54
N VAL A 21 -9.26 -8.40 -9.09
CA VAL A 21 -9.40 -8.18 -10.54
C VAL A 21 -8.14 -7.64 -11.20
N THR A 22 -7.12 -7.26 -10.44
CA THR A 22 -5.85 -6.76 -10.98
C THR A 22 -5.18 -7.82 -11.87
N ASP A 23 -4.68 -7.42 -13.04
CA ASP A 23 -4.03 -8.30 -14.02
C ASP A 23 -4.93 -9.40 -14.63
N THR A 24 -6.23 -9.15 -14.70
CA THR A 24 -7.20 -10.04 -15.38
C THR A 24 -7.50 -9.57 -16.81
N THR A 25 -8.58 -10.07 -17.42
CA THR A 25 -9.08 -9.58 -18.73
C THR A 25 -10.01 -8.38 -18.62
N VAL A 26 -10.36 -7.95 -17.41
CA VAL A 26 -11.28 -6.82 -17.18
C VAL A 26 -10.63 -5.50 -17.64
N PRO A 27 -11.27 -4.69 -18.50
CA PRO A 27 -10.72 -3.40 -18.91
C PRO A 27 -10.42 -2.47 -17.72
N GLY A 28 -9.27 -1.78 -17.75
CA GLY A 28 -8.89 -0.82 -16.72
C GLY A 28 -8.39 -1.42 -15.40
N ASN A 29 -8.03 -2.70 -15.37
CA ASN A 29 -7.68 -3.42 -14.15
C ASN A 29 -6.27 -3.16 -13.57
N SER A 30 -5.52 -2.19 -14.08
CA SER A 30 -4.21 -1.85 -13.51
C SER A 30 -4.33 -0.80 -12.42
N ARG A 31 -4.85 -1.20 -11.26
CA ARG A 31 -4.99 -0.35 -10.06
C ARG A 31 -4.37 -1.02 -8.84
N ALA A 32 -3.68 -0.21 -8.04
CA ALA A 32 -3.20 -0.53 -6.71
C ALA A 32 -3.58 0.61 -5.74
N CYS A 33 -3.47 0.33 -4.46
CA CYS A 33 -3.70 1.30 -3.39
C CYS A 33 -2.50 1.32 -2.43
N VAL A 34 -2.10 2.51 -2.00
CA VAL A 34 -1.21 2.71 -0.85
C VAL A 34 -2.06 3.12 0.34
N VAL A 35 -1.92 2.41 1.46
CA VAL A 35 -2.68 2.66 2.70
C VAL A 35 -1.73 2.88 3.87
N THR A 36 -1.99 3.90 4.70
CA THR A 36 -1.23 4.18 5.92
C THR A 36 -2.01 5.09 6.88
N LYS A 37 -1.44 5.45 8.03
CA LYS A 37 -1.89 6.61 8.82
C LYS A 37 -1.27 7.89 8.26
N SER A 38 -2.10 8.87 7.94
CA SER A 38 -1.65 10.15 7.35
C SER A 38 -0.87 11.01 8.36
N PRO A 39 0.32 11.53 8.01
CA PRO A 39 0.98 12.57 8.79
C PRO A 39 0.29 13.94 8.66
N LEU A 40 -0.44 14.18 7.58
CA LEU A 40 -1.13 15.46 7.34
C LEU A 40 -2.42 15.57 8.16
N THR A 41 -3.22 14.50 8.18
CA THR A 41 -4.56 14.52 8.79
C THR A 41 -4.62 13.76 10.11
N GLY A 42 -3.63 12.90 10.41
CA GLY A 42 -3.66 12.02 11.57
C GLY A 42 -4.68 10.88 11.48
N LEU A 43 -5.36 10.73 10.34
CA LEU A 43 -6.41 9.73 10.11
C LEU A 43 -5.94 8.61 9.18
N PHE A 44 -6.84 7.68 8.89
CA PHE A 44 -6.67 6.71 7.80
C PHE A 44 -6.42 7.44 6.47
N PHE A 45 -5.47 6.94 5.69
CA PHE A 45 -5.15 7.42 4.36
C PHE A 45 -5.13 6.26 3.39
N ASP A 46 -5.74 6.47 2.24
CA ASP A 46 -5.58 5.66 1.05
C ASP A 46 -5.25 6.54 -0.16
N SER A 47 -4.49 6.00 -1.10
CA SER A 47 -4.21 6.62 -2.38
C SER A 47 -4.14 5.56 -3.46
N THR A 48 -4.95 5.74 -4.51
CA THR A 48 -5.04 4.77 -5.60
C THR A 48 -4.21 5.23 -6.80
N PHE A 49 -3.43 4.31 -7.36
CA PHE A 49 -2.55 4.57 -8.48
C PHE A 49 -2.61 3.43 -9.51
N GLY A 50 -2.14 3.69 -10.72
CA GLY A 50 -2.12 2.71 -11.80
C GLY A 50 -0.72 2.55 -12.41
N GLY A 51 -0.67 2.17 -13.69
CA GLY A 51 0.58 1.98 -14.41
C GLY A 51 1.01 0.51 -14.44
N ARG A 52 2.32 0.23 -14.33
CA ARG A 52 2.85 -1.15 -14.45
C ARG A 52 2.93 -1.88 -13.10
N PHE A 53 3.09 -1.16 -12.01
CA PHE A 53 3.29 -1.74 -10.67
C PHE A 53 2.20 -2.73 -10.25
N PRO A 54 0.88 -2.45 -10.39
CA PRO A 54 -0.17 -3.34 -9.91
C PRO A 54 -0.09 -4.74 -10.53
N ALA A 55 0.06 -4.80 -11.86
CA ALA A 55 0.19 -6.07 -12.58
C ALA A 55 1.48 -6.81 -12.21
N THR A 56 2.61 -6.08 -12.09
CA THR A 56 3.87 -6.69 -11.68
C THR A 56 3.77 -7.29 -10.27
N LEU A 57 3.19 -6.59 -9.30
CA LEU A 57 2.99 -7.10 -7.94
C LEU A 57 2.11 -8.36 -7.98
N LYS A 58 0.95 -8.33 -8.64
CA LYS A 58 0.05 -9.49 -8.73
C LYS A 58 0.76 -10.73 -9.27
N ARG A 59 1.60 -10.57 -10.29
CA ARG A 59 2.39 -11.66 -10.91
C ARG A 59 3.49 -12.23 -10.01
N THR A 60 3.87 -11.55 -8.92
CA THR A 60 4.76 -12.14 -7.91
C THR A 60 4.07 -13.22 -7.07
N GLY A 61 2.75 -13.36 -7.16
CA GLY A 61 1.95 -14.24 -6.32
C GLY A 61 1.49 -13.60 -5.00
N PHE A 62 1.83 -12.33 -4.76
CA PHE A 62 1.41 -11.57 -3.58
C PHE A 62 0.38 -10.50 -3.94
N ASP A 63 -0.60 -10.32 -3.06
CA ASP A 63 -1.63 -9.28 -3.19
C ASP A 63 -1.28 -8.00 -2.43
N ALA A 64 -0.37 -8.07 -1.47
CA ALA A 64 0.05 -6.93 -0.69
C ALA A 64 1.51 -7.03 -0.23
N VAL A 65 2.14 -5.86 -0.12
CA VAL A 65 3.43 -5.66 0.53
C VAL A 65 3.21 -4.71 1.70
N VAL A 66 3.51 -5.18 2.90
CA VAL A 66 3.36 -4.41 4.15
C VAL A 66 4.75 -3.99 4.62
N LEU A 67 5.04 -2.70 4.58
CA LEU A 67 6.27 -2.12 5.09
C LEU A 67 6.05 -1.66 6.53
N THR A 68 6.87 -2.18 7.45
CA THR A 68 6.89 -1.77 8.86
C THR A 68 8.32 -1.50 9.31
N GLY A 69 8.47 -0.79 10.42
CA GLY A 69 9.78 -0.43 10.95
C GLY A 69 10.35 0.81 10.28
N ARG A 70 11.67 0.97 10.39
CA ARG A 70 12.42 2.07 9.79
C ARG A 70 13.82 1.57 9.47
N ALA A 71 14.23 1.68 8.21
CA ALA A 71 15.60 1.38 7.81
C ALA A 71 16.57 2.41 8.40
N ALA A 72 17.79 1.98 8.75
CA ALA A 72 18.82 2.88 9.30
C ALA A 72 19.38 3.84 8.26
N ALA A 73 19.35 3.44 6.98
CA ALA A 73 19.74 4.24 5.82
C ALA A 73 18.85 3.84 4.61
N PRO A 74 18.76 4.69 3.57
CA PRO A 74 18.12 4.34 2.30
C PRO A 74 18.74 3.13 1.61
#